data_AF-A0A9W8XCY2-F1
#
_entry.id   AF-A0A9W8XCY2-F1
#
_cell.length_a   1.000
_cell.length_b   1.000
_cell.length_c   1.000
_cell.angle_alpha   90.00
_cell.angle_beta   90.00
_cell.angle_gamma   90.00
#
_symmetry.space_group_name_H-M   'P 1'
#
loop_
_entity.id
_entity.type
_entity.pdbx_description
1 polymer ?
#
loop_
_entity_poly.entity_id
_entity_poly.type
_entity_poly.pdbx_seq_one_letter_code
_entity_poly.pdbx_strand_id
1 'polypeptide(L)'
;MCQSASDNLQLDTGYLDSWGDLGMNAEPRFQIRLKQNCAPLVTRGYKMRYVDPTDTSKTYMRYSYLRNNTITNSTADVADWRIYMVPLKSPFDQVVSSYGGSIGLDYRTRSISMYRGEDTDFIPELNRTDAYAALLFLDSTDMVYHEKVEDPWFAANTNASELMRTFFESESLYVSDEPATVIGCTSQAFYCNPRIDNGQQRCVNLYASHELRDSITAIWPEPDDLKAFLGYVQTNNIMIATPDTFYNMPGLPNMLARFTTKGIMQWEAFPRDRWKQEMEFLSQASLASFQSNVPQASQNGVWDLDRTLCDSDTEAGLCEKLCKSQVSGLNLYILAIARIPWVRQ
;
A
#
# COMPACT_ATOMS: atom_id res chain seq x y z
N MET A 1 4.96 11.69 15.54
CA MET A 1 5.61 10.96 14.42
C MET A 1 5.06 11.41 13.07
N CYS A 2 3.75 11.60 12.91
CA CYS A 2 3.19 12.28 11.75
C CYS A 2 3.78 13.70 11.61
N GLN A 3 3.94 14.18 10.38
CA GLN A 3 4.39 15.55 10.11
C GLN A 3 3.36 16.59 10.58
N SER A 4 2.07 16.24 10.51
CA SER A 4 0.97 17.04 11.00
C SER A 4 0.20 16.28 12.09
N ALA A 5 -0.27 17.01 13.11
CA ALA A 5 -1.14 16.46 14.14
C ALA A 5 -2.59 16.28 13.67
N SER A 6 -3.00 17.05 12.66
CA SER A 6 -4.29 17.00 11.99
C SER A 6 -4.10 16.67 10.50
N ASP A 7 -5.17 16.57 9.72
CA ASP A 7 -5.09 16.31 8.27
C ASP A 7 -4.52 14.95 7.85
N ASN A 8 -4.53 13.97 8.75
CA ASN A 8 -4.28 12.57 8.37
C ASN A 8 -5.46 12.05 7.53
N LEU A 9 -5.18 11.06 6.69
CA LEU A 9 -6.20 10.48 5.81
C LEU A 9 -6.78 9.23 6.47
N GLN A 10 -8.08 9.25 6.73
CA GLN A 10 -8.82 8.06 7.14
C GLN A 10 -9.77 7.63 6.01
N LEU A 11 -9.62 6.36 5.60
CA LEU A 11 -10.45 5.71 4.61
C LEU A 11 -11.18 4.55 5.28
N ASP A 12 -12.51 4.53 5.17
CA ASP A 12 -13.36 3.48 5.73
C ASP A 12 -14.42 3.11 4.71
N THR A 13 -14.47 1.84 4.33
CA THR A 13 -15.44 1.34 3.35
C THR A 13 -16.85 1.26 3.90
N GLY A 14 -17.02 1.36 5.23
CA GLY A 14 -18.21 0.83 5.90
C GLY A 14 -18.26 -0.69 5.78
N TYR A 15 -19.44 -1.27 5.99
CA TYR A 15 -19.67 -2.70 5.85
C TYR A 15 -20.12 -3.02 4.43
N LEU A 16 -19.21 -3.61 3.65
CA LEU A 16 -19.46 -4.16 2.32
C LEU A 16 -20.13 -5.53 2.45
N ASP A 17 -21.33 -5.69 1.91
CA ASP A 17 -22.08 -6.93 1.93
C ASP A 17 -21.66 -7.88 0.80
N SER A 18 -21.50 -9.17 1.13
CA SER A 18 -21.02 -10.18 0.19
C SER A 18 -21.85 -10.31 -1.09
N TRP A 19 -23.14 -9.98 -1.06
CA TRP A 19 -24.02 -10.08 -2.22
C TRP A 19 -24.31 -8.73 -2.86
N GLY A 20 -24.64 -7.73 -2.06
CA GLY A 20 -25.02 -6.40 -2.55
C GLY A 20 -23.83 -5.67 -3.16
N ASP A 21 -22.66 -5.75 -2.51
CA ASP A 21 -21.49 -4.97 -2.90
C ASP A 21 -20.43 -5.83 -3.61
N LEU A 22 -20.33 -7.13 -3.27
CA LEU A 22 -19.34 -8.04 -3.86
C LEU A 22 -19.92 -9.02 -4.89
N GLY A 23 -21.25 -9.04 -5.08
CA GLY A 23 -21.90 -9.84 -6.12
C GLY A 23 -21.89 -11.35 -5.89
N MET A 24 -21.63 -11.82 -4.66
CA MET A 24 -21.69 -13.25 -4.32
C MET A 24 -23.12 -13.70 -4.10
N ASN A 25 -23.63 -14.59 -4.96
CA ASN A 25 -24.97 -15.14 -4.82
C ASN A 25 -24.96 -16.50 -4.09
N ALA A 26 -24.19 -16.60 -3.00
CA ALA A 26 -24.03 -17.80 -2.18
C ALA A 26 -24.16 -17.48 -0.69
N GLU A 27 -24.56 -18.50 0.07
CA GLU A 27 -24.41 -18.53 1.53
C GLU A 27 -23.00 -19.06 1.93
N PRO A 28 -22.48 -18.66 3.10
CA PRO A 28 -23.08 -17.71 4.03
C PRO A 28 -22.95 -16.26 3.56
N ARG A 29 -23.93 -15.44 3.94
CA ARG A 29 -23.78 -13.98 3.92
C ARG A 29 -22.72 -13.53 4.93
N PHE A 30 -21.88 -12.60 4.50
CA PHE A 30 -20.91 -11.94 5.37
C PHE A 30 -20.73 -10.49 4.95
N GLN A 31 -20.15 -9.70 5.84
CA GLN A 31 -19.77 -8.33 5.57
C GLN A 31 -18.28 -8.13 5.80
N ILE A 32 -17.68 -7.24 5.02
CA ILE A 32 -16.28 -6.84 5.17
C ILE A 32 -16.20 -5.35 5.42
N ARG A 33 -15.31 -4.94 6.31
CA ARG A 33 -14.96 -3.54 6.48
C ARG A 33 -13.46 -3.38 6.43
N LEU A 34 -13.01 -2.51 5.54
CA LEU A 34 -11.61 -2.13 5.43
C LEU A 34 -11.46 -0.71 5.97
N LYS A 35 -10.51 -0.54 6.88
CA LYS A 35 -10.12 0.77 7.40
C LYS A 35 -8.66 0.99 7.13
N GLN A 36 -8.33 2.18 6.67
CA GLN A 36 -6.96 2.61 6.45
C GLN A 36 -6.78 4.00 7.05
N ASN A 37 -5.66 4.19 7.73
CA ASN A 37 -5.26 5.49 8.26
C ASN A 37 -3.83 5.77 7.80
N CYS A 38 -3.61 6.87 7.11
CA CYS A 38 -2.32 7.22 6.53
C CYS A 38 -1.91 8.65 6.89
N ALA A 39 -0.61 8.84 7.09
CA ALA A 39 -0.03 10.15 7.36
C ALA A 39 1.42 10.23 6.85
N PRO A 40 1.82 11.36 6.25
CA PRO A 40 3.24 11.67 6.05
C PRO A 40 3.97 11.66 7.40
N LEU A 41 5.13 11.00 7.48
CA LEU A 41 5.92 10.91 8.71
C LEU A 41 7.13 11.84 8.68
N VAL A 42 7.56 12.27 9.86
CA VAL A 42 8.81 13.01 10.00
C VAL A 42 10.00 12.09 9.74
N THR A 43 10.93 12.50 8.88
CA THR A 43 12.16 11.74 8.61
C THR A 43 13.32 12.15 9.52
N ARG A 44 13.23 13.33 10.16
CA ARG A 44 14.25 13.83 11.08
C ARG A 44 14.39 12.90 12.27
N GLY A 45 15.61 12.44 12.54
CA GLY A 45 15.91 11.46 13.59
C GLY A 45 15.81 10.00 13.13
N TYR A 46 15.22 9.76 11.96
CA TYR A 46 15.05 8.42 11.35
C TYR A 46 15.85 8.25 10.06
N LYS A 47 16.81 9.15 9.81
CA LYS A 47 17.68 9.11 8.64
C LYS A 47 19.14 9.36 8.98
N MET A 48 20.04 8.74 8.23
CA MET A 48 21.49 8.87 8.41
C MET A 48 22.21 8.83 7.06
N ARG A 49 23.19 9.72 6.88
CA ARG A 49 24.10 9.66 5.73
C ARG A 49 25.05 8.47 5.90
N TYR A 50 25.12 7.62 4.89
CA TYR A 50 26.02 6.47 4.81
C TYR A 50 26.98 6.64 3.63
N VAL A 51 28.27 6.40 3.86
CA VAL A 51 29.29 6.37 2.81
C VAL A 51 29.75 4.93 2.68
N ASP A 52 29.71 4.40 1.46
CA ASP A 52 30.14 3.03 1.22
C ASP A 52 31.63 2.87 1.57
N PRO A 53 31.99 1.92 2.45
CA PRO A 53 33.37 1.74 2.89
C PRO A 53 34.27 1.16 1.79
N THR A 54 33.70 0.52 0.78
CA THR A 54 34.43 -0.04 -0.37
C THR A 54 34.58 0.96 -1.51
N ASP A 55 33.63 1.90 -1.63
CA ASP A 55 33.60 2.91 -2.69
C ASP A 55 33.09 4.25 -2.14
N THR A 56 34.01 5.06 -1.60
CA THR A 56 33.66 6.34 -0.96
C THR A 56 32.97 7.34 -1.90
N SER A 57 32.99 7.12 -3.22
CA SER A 57 32.23 7.93 -4.17
C SER A 57 30.72 7.68 -4.06
N LYS A 58 30.31 6.52 -3.54
CA LYS A 58 28.91 6.14 -3.33
C LYS A 58 28.46 6.55 -1.93
N THR A 59 27.67 7.61 -1.90
CA THR A 59 26.98 8.06 -0.69
C THR A 59 25.49 7.76 -0.80
N TYR A 60 24.88 7.37 0.31
CA TYR A 60 23.45 7.11 0.43
C TYR A 60 22.84 7.86 1.62
N MET A 61 21.55 8.11 1.55
CA MET A 61 20.71 8.42 2.71
C MET A 61 19.98 7.15 3.11
N ARG A 62 20.20 6.70 4.35
CA ARG A 62 19.49 5.56 4.95
C ARG A 62 18.32 6.08 5.75
N TYR A 63 17.18 5.41 5.66
CA TYR A 63 15.99 5.67 6.46
C TYR A 63 15.63 4.42 7.26
N SER A 64 15.34 4.57 8.55
CA SER A 64 14.96 3.48 9.43
C SER A 64 14.12 3.97 10.60
N TYR A 65 13.03 3.25 10.88
CA TYR A 65 12.13 3.50 12.00
C TYR A 65 12.27 2.42 13.09
N LEU A 66 13.52 2.03 13.39
CA LEU A 66 13.85 1.02 14.38
C LEU A 66 14.01 1.62 15.79
N ARG A 67 13.56 0.91 16.82
CA ARG A 67 13.45 1.35 18.23
C ARG A 67 14.77 1.82 18.83
N ASN A 68 15.86 1.13 18.53
CA ASN A 68 17.18 1.43 19.09
C ASN A 68 18.05 2.25 18.12
N ASN A 69 17.45 2.79 17.04
CA ASN A 69 18.15 3.48 15.95
C ASN A 69 19.43 2.74 15.55
N THR A 70 19.32 1.43 15.33
CA THR A 70 20.43 0.50 15.11
C THR A 70 21.10 0.69 13.75
N ILE A 71 20.81 1.78 13.03
CA ILE A 71 21.56 2.12 11.83
C ILE A 71 22.99 2.42 12.27
N THR A 72 23.88 1.48 12.01
CA THR A 72 25.32 1.67 12.18
C THR A 72 25.94 2.04 10.83
N ASN A 73 27.23 2.33 10.81
CA ASN A 73 28.01 2.41 9.57
C ASN A 73 28.45 1.03 9.05
N SER A 74 27.82 -0.06 9.51
CA SER A 74 28.15 -1.42 9.08
C SER A 74 27.63 -1.71 7.68
N THR A 75 28.32 -2.61 6.99
CA THR A 75 27.89 -3.22 5.72
C THR A 75 26.72 -4.18 5.93
N ALA A 76 26.56 -4.75 7.13
CA ALA A 76 25.43 -5.64 7.46
C ALA A 76 24.07 -4.93 7.28
N ASP A 77 24.02 -3.62 7.56
CA ASP A 77 22.82 -2.80 7.44
C ASP A 77 22.38 -2.57 5.98
N VAL A 78 23.26 -2.81 5.00
CA VAL A 78 22.91 -2.71 3.57
C VAL A 78 21.93 -3.82 3.17
N ALA A 79 22.03 -4.98 3.80
CA ALA A 79 21.17 -6.13 3.52
C ALA A 79 19.91 -6.16 4.40
N ASP A 80 19.75 -5.21 5.33
CA ASP A 80 18.58 -5.15 6.20
C ASP A 80 17.36 -4.64 5.41
N TRP A 81 16.36 -5.52 5.24
CA TRP A 81 15.15 -5.19 4.50
C TRP A 81 14.33 -4.05 5.13
N ARG A 82 14.55 -3.77 6.42
CA ARG A 82 13.89 -2.73 7.21
C ARG A 82 14.52 -1.35 7.04
N ILE A 83 15.60 -1.26 6.27
CA ILE A 83 16.28 -0.01 5.94
C ILE A 83 16.01 0.33 4.48
N TYR A 84 15.57 1.57 4.24
CA TYR A 84 15.47 2.12 2.90
C TYR A 84 16.70 2.97 2.58
N MET A 85 17.33 2.72 1.43
CA MET A 85 18.54 3.42 1.00
C MET A 85 18.29 4.17 -0.30
N VAL A 86 18.61 5.46 -0.29
CA VAL A 86 18.51 6.34 -1.45
C VAL A 86 19.90 6.85 -1.82
N PRO A 87 20.38 6.69 -3.06
CA PRO A 87 21.66 7.24 -3.47
C PRO A 87 21.63 8.77 -3.39
N LEU A 88 22.61 9.36 -2.72
CA LEU A 88 22.82 10.80 -2.72
C LEU A 88 23.65 11.16 -3.95
N LYS A 89 22.96 11.52 -5.02
CA LYS A 89 23.58 12.05 -6.24
C LYS A 89 23.79 13.56 -6.10
N SER A 90 24.79 14.11 -6.77
CA SER A 90 24.81 15.56 -6.94
C SER A 90 23.64 15.98 -7.85
N PRO A 91 23.05 17.16 -7.65
CA PRO A 91 22.00 17.66 -8.55
C PRO A 91 22.44 17.72 -10.02
N PHE A 92 23.74 17.91 -10.27
CA PHE A 92 24.31 17.89 -11.62
C PHE A 92 24.32 16.48 -12.24
N ASP A 93 24.66 15.45 -11.46
CA ASP A 93 24.65 14.05 -11.93
C ASP A 93 23.24 13.59 -12.28
N GLN A 94 22.22 14.09 -11.56
CA GLN A 94 20.81 13.83 -11.87
C GLN A 94 20.46 14.33 -13.28
N VAL A 95 20.85 15.56 -13.61
CA VAL A 95 20.59 16.20 -14.92
C VAL A 95 21.40 15.57 -16.06
N VAL A 96 22.66 15.22 -15.83
CA VAL A 96 23.47 14.55 -16.88
C VAL A 96 22.90 13.17 -17.20
N SER A 97 22.40 12.43 -16.21
CA SER A 97 21.77 11.14 -16.41
C SER A 97 20.50 11.21 -17.27
N SER A 98 19.75 12.33 -17.23
CA SER A 98 18.51 12.50 -17.99
C SER A 98 18.71 12.70 -19.48
N TYR A 99 19.85 13.26 -19.91
CA TYR A 99 20.18 13.39 -21.33
C TYR A 99 20.92 12.18 -21.90
N GLY A 100 21.47 11.31 -21.05
CA GLY A 100 22.21 10.10 -21.45
C GLY A 100 21.36 8.90 -21.86
N GLY A 101 20.02 9.01 -21.85
CA GLY A 101 19.12 7.93 -22.27
C GLY A 101 19.01 6.74 -21.31
N SER A 102 19.33 6.93 -20.02
CA SER A 102 19.16 5.88 -19.01
C SER A 102 17.67 5.61 -18.74
N ILE A 103 17.26 4.39 -19.07
CA ILE A 103 15.97 3.79 -18.72
C ILE A 103 15.99 3.56 -17.20
N GLY A 104 15.38 4.46 -16.43
CA GLY A 104 15.30 4.33 -14.96
C GLY A 104 15.03 5.63 -14.20
N LEU A 105 14.50 6.64 -14.88
CA LEU A 105 14.36 8.00 -14.37
C LEU A 105 12.89 8.33 -14.14
N ASP A 106 12.37 7.85 -13.03
CA ASP A 106 11.02 8.08 -12.55
C ASP A 106 11.05 8.02 -11.02
N TYR A 107 9.94 8.35 -10.37
CA TYR A 107 9.72 8.11 -8.96
C TYR A 107 10.02 6.66 -8.59
N ARG A 108 10.90 6.47 -7.62
CA ARG A 108 11.20 5.16 -7.05
C ARG A 108 10.42 4.98 -5.77
N THR A 109 9.68 3.89 -5.69
CA THR A 109 8.85 3.59 -4.52
C THR A 109 9.33 2.30 -3.88
N ARG A 110 9.25 2.24 -2.56
CA ARG A 110 9.44 0.99 -1.82
C ARG A 110 8.52 1.00 -0.62
N SER A 111 7.96 -0.14 -0.27
CA SER A 111 7.29 -0.29 1.01
C SER A 111 8.07 -1.18 1.95
N ILE A 112 7.91 -0.92 3.25
CA ILE A 112 8.36 -1.77 4.34
C ILE A 112 7.13 -2.08 5.16
N SER A 113 6.71 -3.33 5.11
CA SER A 113 5.59 -3.82 5.89
C SER A 113 6.05 -4.34 7.24
N MET A 114 5.16 -4.25 8.22
CA MET A 114 5.42 -4.66 9.58
C MET A 114 4.34 -5.64 9.98
N TYR A 115 4.75 -6.86 10.29
CA TYR A 115 3.81 -7.89 10.72
C TYR A 115 3.62 -7.82 12.24
N ARG A 116 2.38 -8.10 12.65
CA ARG A 116 1.91 -7.96 14.01
C ARG A 116 2.81 -8.71 15.01
N GLY A 117 3.29 -8.01 16.04
CA GLY A 117 3.82 -8.60 17.28
C GLY A 117 5.15 -9.35 17.16
N GLU A 118 5.60 -9.67 15.95
CA GLU A 118 6.89 -10.30 15.68
C GLU A 118 8.00 -9.25 15.51
N ASP A 119 7.64 -8.09 14.95
CA ASP A 119 8.57 -7.01 14.62
C ASP A 119 8.76 -6.01 15.78
N THR A 120 9.27 -6.51 16.93
CA THR A 120 9.57 -5.67 18.11
C THR A 120 10.72 -4.67 17.91
N ASP A 121 11.41 -4.77 16.77
CA ASP A 121 12.56 -3.95 16.43
C ASP A 121 12.16 -2.54 15.95
N PHE A 122 10.90 -2.33 15.55
CA PHE A 122 10.41 -1.00 15.17
C PHE A 122 10.04 -0.15 16.38
N ILE A 123 9.99 1.17 16.17
CA ILE A 123 9.55 2.11 17.20
C ILE A 123 8.13 1.78 17.70
N PRO A 124 7.82 2.03 18.99
CA PRO A 124 6.54 1.69 19.59
C PRO A 124 5.33 2.30 18.87
N GLU A 125 5.49 3.48 18.27
CA GLU A 125 4.43 4.18 17.54
C GLU A 125 3.96 3.43 16.29
N LEU A 126 4.82 2.59 15.70
CA LEU A 126 4.49 1.75 14.56
C LEU A 126 4.13 0.31 14.97
N ASN A 127 4.40 -0.08 16.21
CA ASN A 127 4.09 -1.42 16.73
C ASN A 127 2.61 -1.51 17.15
N ARG A 128 1.74 -1.77 16.18
CA ARG A 128 0.30 -1.96 16.37
C ARG A 128 -0.05 -3.43 16.52
N THR A 129 -0.92 -3.74 17.47
CA THR A 129 -1.44 -5.12 17.69
C THR A 129 -2.79 -5.35 17.04
N ASP A 130 -3.44 -4.30 16.56
CA ASP A 130 -4.80 -4.31 16.02
C ASP A 130 -4.89 -3.91 14.54
N ALA A 131 -3.75 -3.67 13.89
CA ALA A 131 -3.66 -3.23 12.51
C ALA A 131 -2.35 -3.71 11.89
N TYR A 132 -2.37 -3.90 10.58
CA TYR A 132 -1.18 -4.02 9.77
C TYR A 132 -0.57 -2.64 9.57
N ALA A 133 0.73 -2.48 9.76
CA ALA A 133 1.42 -1.21 9.54
C ALA A 133 2.38 -1.32 8.35
N ALA A 134 2.44 -0.28 7.53
CA ALA A 134 3.37 -0.18 6.42
C ALA A 134 3.94 1.22 6.30
N LEU A 135 5.21 1.29 5.92
CA LEU A 135 5.90 2.51 5.52
C LEU A 135 6.03 2.53 4.01
N LEU A 136 5.60 3.62 3.39
CA LEU A 136 5.62 3.83 1.95
C LEU A 136 6.64 4.92 1.64
N PHE A 137 7.80 4.52 1.15
CA PHE A 137 8.89 5.43 0.80
C PHE A 137 8.77 5.88 -0.65
N LEU A 138 8.99 7.18 -0.86
CA LEU A 138 9.09 7.80 -2.17
C LEU A 138 10.45 8.46 -2.31
N ASP A 139 11.23 7.96 -3.27
CA ASP A 139 12.47 8.57 -3.75
C ASP A 139 12.17 9.34 -5.03
N SER A 140 12.17 10.66 -4.86
CA SER A 140 12.00 11.67 -5.91
C SER A 140 13.32 12.36 -6.25
N THR A 141 14.48 11.77 -5.89
CA THR A 141 15.79 12.40 -6.17
C THR A 141 16.03 12.65 -7.64
N ASP A 142 15.50 11.80 -8.52
CA ASP A 142 15.68 11.91 -9.96
C ASP A 142 14.61 12.80 -10.62
N MET A 143 13.68 13.37 -9.84
CA MET A 143 12.56 14.17 -10.35
C MET A 143 12.82 15.67 -10.28
N VAL A 144 12.40 16.37 -11.32
CA VAL A 144 12.43 17.82 -11.45
C VAL A 144 11.01 18.34 -11.61
N TYR A 145 10.68 19.41 -10.92
CA TYR A 145 9.36 20.00 -10.89
C TYR A 145 9.38 21.35 -11.58
N HIS A 146 8.40 21.58 -12.46
CA HIS A 146 8.20 22.87 -13.12
C HIS A 146 7.71 23.96 -12.14
N GLU A 147 7.03 23.55 -11.06
CA GLU A 147 6.54 24.44 -10.01
C GLU A 147 6.96 23.95 -8.62
N LYS A 148 6.89 24.84 -7.63
CA LYS A 148 7.08 24.45 -6.23
C LYS A 148 5.98 23.48 -5.82
N VAL A 149 6.36 22.48 -5.03
CA VAL A 149 5.41 21.53 -4.46
C VAL A 149 5.42 21.64 -2.95
N GLU A 150 4.25 21.99 -2.40
CA GLU A 150 4.02 22.11 -0.95
C GLU A 150 3.39 20.85 -0.35
N ASP A 151 3.09 19.84 -1.17
CA ASP A 151 2.64 18.54 -0.70
C ASP A 151 3.74 17.87 0.15
N PRO A 152 3.44 17.38 1.37
CA PRO A 152 4.45 16.84 2.29
C PRO A 152 5.14 15.56 1.81
N TRP A 153 4.54 14.81 0.88
CA TRP A 153 5.13 13.60 0.32
C TRP A 153 5.95 13.92 -0.94
N PHE A 154 5.55 14.92 -1.73
CA PHE A 154 6.25 15.35 -2.94
C PHE A 154 7.04 16.67 -2.80
N ALA A 155 7.33 17.09 -1.57
CA ALA A 155 7.85 18.42 -1.27
C ALA A 155 9.09 18.79 -2.11
N ALA A 156 8.96 19.86 -2.90
CA ALA A 156 10.00 20.34 -3.81
C ALA A 156 9.99 21.87 -3.86
N ASN A 157 10.77 22.49 -2.99
CA ASN A 157 10.88 23.95 -2.87
C ASN A 157 12.29 24.46 -3.17
N THR A 158 13.26 23.55 -3.25
CA THR A 158 14.66 23.85 -3.54
C THR A 158 14.83 24.23 -5.01
N ASN A 159 15.21 25.49 -5.25
CA ASN A 159 15.43 26.00 -6.59
C ASN A 159 16.68 25.36 -7.21
N ALA A 160 16.52 24.70 -8.36
CA ALA A 160 17.58 24.06 -9.14
C ALA A 160 17.85 24.76 -10.48
N SER A 161 17.30 25.96 -10.68
CA SER A 161 17.40 26.71 -11.95
C SER A 161 18.84 27.07 -12.29
N GLU A 162 19.68 27.38 -11.29
CA GLU A 162 21.09 27.69 -11.53
C GLU A 162 21.87 26.48 -12.07
N LEU A 163 21.53 25.27 -11.59
CA LEU A 163 22.12 24.00 -12.04
C LEU A 163 21.65 23.61 -13.45
N MET A 164 20.46 24.08 -13.85
CA MET A 164 19.80 23.72 -15.11
C MET A 164 19.78 24.85 -16.16
N ARG A 165 20.38 26.01 -15.87
CA ARG A 165 20.45 27.16 -16.77
C ARG A 165 21.09 26.83 -18.12
N THR A 166 21.98 25.84 -18.16
CA THR A 166 22.65 25.37 -19.39
C THR A 166 21.69 24.64 -20.34
N PHE A 167 20.57 24.10 -19.83
CA PHE A 167 19.68 23.21 -20.58
C PHE A 167 18.28 23.78 -20.83
N PHE A 168 17.72 24.55 -19.89
CA PHE A 168 16.30 24.95 -19.92
C PHE A 168 16.08 26.46 -20.00
N GLU A 169 17.13 27.23 -20.31
CA GLU A 169 17.09 28.70 -20.25
C GLU A 169 16.48 29.17 -18.90
N SER A 170 16.00 30.41 -18.76
CA SER A 170 15.70 30.99 -17.43
C SER A 170 14.43 30.46 -16.72
N GLU A 171 14.00 29.23 -16.98
CA GLU A 171 12.85 28.63 -16.29
C GLU A 171 13.18 28.27 -14.84
N SER A 172 12.23 28.54 -13.94
CA SER A 172 12.39 28.22 -12.52
C SER A 172 12.08 26.74 -12.30
N LEU A 173 13.10 25.93 -12.05
CA LEU A 173 12.95 24.50 -11.79
C LEU A 173 13.20 24.20 -10.32
N TYR A 174 12.49 23.20 -9.81
CA TYR A 174 12.56 22.77 -8.42
C TYR A 174 12.91 21.29 -8.31
N VAL A 175 13.59 20.93 -7.24
CA VAL A 175 13.92 19.53 -6.90
C VAL A 175 13.42 19.22 -5.51
N SER A 176 13.31 17.92 -5.22
CA SER A 176 12.86 17.44 -3.91
C SER A 176 13.68 18.04 -2.76
N ASP A 177 13.00 18.43 -1.69
CA ASP A 177 13.64 18.98 -0.48
C ASP A 177 14.35 17.89 0.35
N GLU A 178 13.94 16.64 0.15
CA GLU A 178 14.50 15.46 0.83
C GLU A 178 14.79 14.35 -0.18
N PRO A 179 15.86 13.54 0.00
CA PRO A 179 16.14 12.42 -0.90
C PRO A 179 14.99 11.41 -0.96
N ALA A 180 14.32 11.19 0.16
CA ALA A 180 13.06 10.47 0.18
C ALA A 180 12.16 10.97 1.30
N THR A 181 10.87 10.82 1.05
CA THR A 181 9.79 11.08 1.99
C THR A 181 9.09 9.75 2.29
N VAL A 182 8.27 9.73 3.33
CA VAL A 182 7.56 8.52 3.75
C VAL A 182 6.16 8.81 4.25
N ILE A 183 5.23 7.93 3.89
CA ILE A 183 3.90 7.84 4.48
C ILE A 183 3.85 6.58 5.35
N GLY A 184 3.36 6.72 6.57
CA GLY A 184 2.98 5.59 7.40
C GLY A 184 1.50 5.32 7.22
N CYS A 185 1.14 4.08 6.93
CA CYS A 185 -0.24 3.63 6.83
C CYS A 185 -0.49 2.49 7.81
N THR A 186 -1.67 2.49 8.42
CA THR A 186 -2.21 1.34 9.14
C THR A 186 -3.47 0.84 8.45
N SER A 187 -3.58 -0.46 8.21
CA SER A 187 -4.74 -1.11 7.62
C SER A 187 -5.38 -2.09 8.60
N GLN A 188 -6.70 -2.04 8.70
CA GLN A 188 -7.51 -2.98 9.45
C GLN A 188 -8.53 -3.63 8.53
N ALA A 189 -8.73 -4.93 8.67
CA ALA A 189 -9.75 -5.66 7.95
C ALA A 189 -10.64 -6.41 8.94
N PHE A 190 -11.94 -6.23 8.80
CA PHE A 190 -12.95 -6.85 9.65
C PHE A 190 -13.83 -7.76 8.80
N TYR A 191 -14.03 -8.98 9.27
CA TYR A 191 -15.05 -9.89 8.77
C TYR A 191 -16.19 -9.96 9.75
N CYS A 192 -17.43 -9.84 9.27
CA CYS A 192 -18.60 -9.82 10.13
C CYS A 192 -19.69 -10.77 9.65
N ASN A 193 -20.33 -11.45 10.59
CA ASN A 193 -21.52 -12.24 10.33
C ASN A 193 -22.78 -11.36 10.54
N PRO A 194 -23.53 -11.02 9.47
CA PRO A 194 -24.71 -10.19 9.58
C PRO A 194 -25.89 -10.87 10.29
N ARG A 195 -25.86 -12.20 10.50
CA ARG A 195 -26.89 -12.93 11.25
C ARG A 195 -26.77 -12.78 12.78
N ILE A 196 -25.65 -12.22 13.26
CA ILE A 196 -25.41 -11.98 14.69
C ILE A 196 -25.77 -10.53 15.02
N ASP A 197 -26.85 -10.35 15.78
CA ASP A 197 -27.34 -9.01 16.18
C ASP A 197 -26.46 -8.33 17.26
N ASN A 198 -25.56 -9.07 17.91
CA ASN A 198 -24.71 -8.54 18.98
C ASN A 198 -23.49 -7.79 18.40
N GLY A 199 -23.60 -6.46 18.27
CA GLY A 199 -22.73 -5.59 17.47
C GLY A 199 -21.21 -5.68 17.68
N GLN A 200 -20.72 -6.10 18.86
CA GLN A 200 -19.28 -6.29 19.12
C GLN A 200 -18.80 -7.73 18.89
N GLN A 201 -19.65 -8.73 19.10
CA GLN A 201 -19.32 -10.14 18.87
C GLN A 201 -19.52 -10.56 17.42
N ARG A 202 -20.17 -9.74 16.57
CA ARG A 202 -20.45 -10.11 15.18
C ARG A 202 -19.25 -10.01 14.24
N CYS A 203 -18.15 -9.35 14.64
CA CYS A 203 -17.02 -9.03 13.77
C CYS A 203 -15.69 -9.52 14.36
N VAL A 204 -14.82 -10.01 13.48
CA VAL A 204 -13.45 -10.40 13.78
C VAL A 204 -12.50 -9.48 13.03
N ASN A 205 -11.55 -8.86 13.74
CA ASN A 205 -10.45 -8.12 13.13
C ASN A 205 -9.34 -9.11 12.74
N LEU A 206 -9.04 -9.19 11.45
CA LEU A 206 -8.03 -10.08 10.89
C LEU A 206 -6.67 -9.90 11.59
N TYR A 207 -6.25 -8.65 11.75
CA TYR A 207 -4.91 -8.34 12.26
C TYR A 207 -4.84 -8.36 13.80
N ALA A 208 -5.97 -8.24 14.50
CA ALA A 208 -6.01 -8.29 15.97
C ALA A 208 -6.21 -9.71 16.53
N SER A 209 -6.58 -10.69 15.72
CA SER A 209 -6.88 -12.06 16.18
C SER A 209 -5.63 -12.94 16.17
N HIS A 210 -5.13 -13.38 17.33
CA HIS A 210 -3.97 -14.29 17.40
C HIS A 210 -4.33 -15.67 16.83
N GLU A 211 -5.54 -16.15 17.14
CA GLU A 211 -6.12 -17.37 16.61
C GLU A 211 -7.30 -16.98 15.71
N LEU A 212 -6.97 -16.53 14.50
CA LEU A 212 -7.96 -16.09 13.51
C LEU A 212 -9.02 -17.15 13.27
N ARG A 213 -8.61 -18.43 13.17
CA ARG A 213 -9.52 -19.55 12.92
C ARG A 213 -10.54 -19.72 14.04
N ASP A 214 -10.12 -19.63 15.30
CA ASP A 214 -11.02 -19.79 16.45
C ASP A 214 -11.97 -18.60 16.57
N SER A 215 -11.44 -17.40 16.30
CA SER A 215 -12.24 -16.17 16.26
C SER A 215 -13.33 -16.23 15.17
N ILE A 216 -12.97 -16.71 13.96
CA ILE A 216 -13.92 -16.92 12.85
C ILE A 216 -14.92 -18.02 13.20
N THR A 217 -14.48 -19.14 13.78
CA THR A 217 -15.35 -20.27 14.17
C THR A 217 -16.39 -19.83 15.20
N ALA A 218 -16.03 -18.93 16.12
CA ALA A 218 -16.96 -18.38 17.10
C ALA A 218 -18.10 -17.58 16.47
N ILE A 219 -17.87 -16.95 15.30
CA ILE A 219 -18.87 -16.12 14.61
C ILE A 219 -19.53 -16.82 13.41
N TRP A 220 -19.00 -17.96 12.95
CA TRP A 220 -19.66 -18.90 12.03
C TRP A 220 -19.67 -20.30 12.65
N PRO A 221 -20.63 -20.60 13.56
CA PRO A 221 -20.66 -21.89 14.26
C PRO A 221 -21.14 -23.06 13.39
N GLU A 222 -21.88 -22.77 12.31
CA GLU A 222 -22.39 -23.81 11.41
C GLU A 222 -21.26 -24.33 10.50
N PRO A 223 -20.97 -25.64 10.49
CA PRO A 223 -19.80 -26.19 9.78
C PRO A 223 -19.77 -25.88 8.28
N ASP A 224 -20.92 -25.94 7.61
CA ASP A 224 -21.02 -25.67 6.17
C ASP A 224 -20.79 -24.20 5.85
N ASP A 225 -21.35 -23.29 6.65
CA ASP A 225 -21.14 -21.84 6.51
C ASP A 225 -19.67 -21.50 6.79
N LEU A 226 -19.10 -22.05 7.86
CA LEU A 226 -17.69 -21.87 8.21
C LEU A 226 -16.77 -22.34 7.09
N LYS A 227 -17.02 -23.51 6.50
CA LYS A 227 -16.22 -24.06 5.41
C LYS A 227 -16.26 -23.16 4.18
N ALA A 228 -17.45 -22.70 3.78
CA ALA A 228 -17.61 -21.80 2.64
C ALA A 228 -16.95 -20.44 2.89
N PHE A 229 -17.10 -19.87 4.08
CA PHE A 229 -16.48 -18.61 4.47
C PHE A 229 -14.95 -18.71 4.54
N LEU A 230 -14.40 -19.77 5.13
CA LEU A 230 -12.95 -19.98 5.14
C LEU A 230 -12.38 -20.17 3.73
N GLY A 231 -13.11 -20.85 2.85
CA GLY A 231 -12.79 -20.89 1.43
C GLY A 231 -12.66 -19.47 0.87
N TYR A 232 -13.66 -18.62 1.09
CA TYR A 232 -13.60 -17.22 0.66
C TYR A 232 -12.40 -16.44 1.23
N VAL A 233 -12.10 -16.59 2.53
CA VAL A 233 -10.95 -15.91 3.17
C VAL A 233 -9.63 -16.36 2.55
N GLN A 234 -9.48 -17.65 2.25
CA GLN A 234 -8.29 -18.17 1.58
C GLN A 234 -8.16 -17.67 0.14
N THR A 235 -9.28 -17.55 -0.57
CA THR A 235 -9.28 -17.09 -1.96
C THR A 235 -8.98 -15.59 -2.09
N ASN A 236 -9.43 -14.80 -1.11
CA ASN A 236 -9.29 -13.36 -1.08
C ASN A 236 -8.15 -12.99 -0.14
N ASN A 237 -6.93 -13.01 -0.67
CA ASN A 237 -5.77 -12.53 0.08
C ASN A 237 -5.96 -11.05 0.44
N ILE A 238 -6.34 -10.77 1.68
CA ILE A 238 -6.56 -9.41 2.19
C ILE A 238 -5.28 -8.56 2.13
N MET A 239 -4.09 -9.10 1.90
CA MET A 239 -2.93 -8.27 1.59
C MET A 239 -3.13 -7.39 0.35
N ILE A 240 -4.09 -7.71 -0.51
CA ILE A 240 -4.49 -6.83 -1.62
C ILE A 240 -5.19 -5.56 -1.12
N ALA A 241 -5.79 -5.61 0.07
CA ALA A 241 -6.43 -4.47 0.73
C ALA A 241 -5.43 -3.54 1.45
N THR A 242 -4.12 -3.81 1.38
CA THR A 242 -3.09 -2.94 1.94
C THR A 242 -2.34 -2.19 0.82
N PRO A 243 -2.06 -0.89 0.99
CA PRO A 243 -1.52 -0.05 -0.08
C PRO A 243 -0.09 -0.43 -0.50
N ASP A 244 0.67 -1.08 0.38
CA ASP A 244 2.07 -1.47 0.17
C ASP A 244 2.26 -2.51 -0.94
N THR A 245 1.27 -3.39 -1.15
CA THR A 245 1.31 -4.42 -2.19
C THR A 245 1.52 -3.82 -3.60
N PHE A 246 0.88 -2.67 -3.88
CA PHE A 246 1.03 -1.96 -5.16
C PHE A 246 2.41 -1.32 -5.33
N TYR A 247 3.12 -1.02 -4.25
CA TYR A 247 4.46 -0.44 -4.31
C TYR A 247 5.57 -1.46 -4.51
N ASN A 248 5.32 -2.72 -4.16
CA ASN A 248 6.30 -3.81 -4.31
C ASN A 248 6.15 -4.59 -5.62
N MET A 249 5.04 -4.43 -6.35
CA MET A 249 4.80 -5.10 -7.63
C MET A 249 5.39 -4.30 -8.80
N PRO A 250 6.43 -4.81 -9.48
CA PRO A 250 7.00 -4.13 -10.64
C PRO A 250 5.98 -4.01 -11.78
N GLY A 251 5.97 -2.87 -12.47
CA GLY A 251 5.15 -2.67 -13.67
C GLY A 251 3.70 -2.27 -13.43
N LEU A 252 3.23 -2.21 -12.17
CA LEU A 252 1.91 -1.64 -11.88
C LEU A 252 1.96 -0.11 -11.84
N PRO A 253 0.96 0.58 -12.43
CA PRO A 253 0.79 2.01 -12.23
C PRO A 253 0.32 2.25 -10.79
N ASN A 254 1.26 2.57 -9.92
CA ASN A 254 1.04 2.68 -8.48
C ASN A 254 0.98 4.13 -7.97
N MET A 255 1.02 5.11 -8.88
CA MET A 255 0.90 6.53 -8.54
C MET A 255 0.25 7.34 -9.67
N LEU A 256 -0.65 8.25 -9.30
CA LEU A 256 -1.26 9.25 -10.17
C LEU A 256 -0.21 10.21 -10.74
N ALA A 257 0.77 10.60 -9.92
CA ALA A 257 1.86 11.49 -10.30
C ALA A 257 2.54 11.04 -11.60
N ARG A 258 2.75 9.72 -11.79
CA ARG A 258 3.39 9.16 -12.99
C ARG A 258 2.63 9.42 -14.29
N PHE A 259 1.32 9.68 -14.25
CA PHE A 259 0.56 10.00 -15.46
C PHE A 259 0.81 11.42 -15.97
N THR A 260 1.51 12.24 -15.20
CA THR A 260 1.78 13.65 -15.53
C THR A 260 3.27 13.96 -15.66
N THR A 261 4.11 12.93 -15.59
CA THR A 261 5.54 13.05 -15.85
C THR A 261 5.84 12.92 -17.34
N LYS A 262 6.92 13.57 -17.77
CA LYS A 262 7.54 13.36 -19.08
C LYS A 262 9.05 13.22 -18.88
N GLY A 263 9.52 11.98 -18.82
CA GLY A 263 10.86 11.69 -18.31
C GLY A 263 10.95 12.07 -16.83
N ILE A 264 12.05 12.74 -16.44
CA ILE A 264 12.25 13.23 -15.06
C ILE A 264 11.38 14.43 -14.69
N MET A 265 10.70 15.04 -15.65
CA MET A 265 10.01 16.31 -15.41
C MET A 265 8.56 16.07 -15.01
N GLN A 266 8.20 16.58 -13.84
CA GLN A 266 6.85 16.71 -13.33
C GLN A 266 6.26 18.05 -13.81
N TRP A 267 5.36 17.98 -14.79
CA TRP A 267 4.80 19.16 -15.45
C TRP A 267 3.56 19.71 -14.74
N GLU A 268 2.76 18.82 -14.16
CA GLU A 268 1.55 19.22 -13.45
C GLU A 268 1.91 19.86 -12.11
N ALA A 269 1.30 21.01 -11.83
CA ALA A 269 1.33 21.63 -10.51
C ALA A 269 0.56 20.74 -9.51
N PHE A 270 1.22 20.34 -8.42
CA PHE A 270 0.60 19.49 -7.43
C PHE A 270 -0.24 20.28 -6.43
N PRO A 271 -1.48 19.85 -6.14
CA PRO A 271 -2.21 20.35 -4.99
C PRO A 271 -1.47 19.95 -3.70
N ARG A 272 -1.71 20.69 -2.60
CA ARG A 272 -1.10 20.45 -1.28
C ARG A 272 -1.44 19.07 -0.67
N ASP A 273 -2.47 18.42 -1.19
CA ASP A 273 -2.99 17.14 -0.72
C ASP A 273 -2.90 16.04 -1.79
N ARG A 274 -2.00 16.18 -2.78
CA ARG A 274 -1.74 15.15 -3.79
C ARG A 274 -1.53 13.78 -3.15
N TRP A 275 -0.77 13.69 -2.05
CA TRP A 275 -0.55 12.44 -1.34
C TRP A 275 -1.85 11.75 -0.87
N LYS A 276 -2.88 12.53 -0.49
CA LYS A 276 -4.17 11.95 -0.10
C LYS A 276 -4.86 11.31 -1.30
N GLN A 277 -4.79 11.97 -2.46
CA GLN A 277 -5.36 11.47 -3.71
C GLN A 277 -4.65 10.20 -4.18
N GLU A 278 -3.33 10.12 -3.98
CA GLU A 278 -2.54 8.91 -4.25
C GLU A 278 -2.99 7.74 -3.38
N MET A 279 -3.15 7.96 -2.07
CA MET A 279 -3.63 6.93 -1.15
C MET A 279 -5.07 6.51 -1.48
N GLU A 280 -5.96 7.45 -1.80
CA GLU A 280 -7.33 7.15 -2.24
C GLU A 280 -7.37 6.32 -3.52
N PHE A 281 -6.54 6.66 -4.51
CA PHE A 281 -6.40 5.91 -5.75
C PHE A 281 -5.98 4.47 -5.48
N LEU A 282 -4.99 4.26 -4.60
CA LEU A 282 -4.53 2.94 -4.22
C LEU A 282 -5.58 2.15 -3.46
N SER A 283 -6.28 2.76 -2.51
CA SER A 283 -7.37 2.09 -1.80
C SER A 283 -8.52 1.71 -2.74
N GLN A 284 -8.83 2.53 -3.76
CA GLN A 284 -9.80 2.18 -4.79
C GLN A 284 -9.31 1.02 -5.67
N ALA A 285 -8.03 1.01 -6.05
CA ALA A 285 -7.43 -0.09 -6.81
C ALA A 285 -7.43 -1.40 -6.00
N SER A 286 -7.12 -1.34 -4.70
CA SER A 286 -7.24 -2.44 -3.75
C SER A 286 -8.68 -3.00 -3.73
N LEU A 287 -9.68 -2.14 -3.60
CA LEU A 287 -11.10 -2.55 -3.60
C LEU A 287 -11.52 -3.18 -4.93
N ALA A 288 -11.05 -2.64 -6.05
CA ALA A 288 -11.32 -3.18 -7.37
C ALA A 288 -10.73 -4.58 -7.53
N SER A 289 -9.48 -4.77 -7.10
CA SER A 289 -8.84 -6.09 -7.11
C SER A 289 -9.57 -7.05 -6.18
N PHE A 290 -10.00 -6.58 -5.01
CA PHE A 290 -10.79 -7.38 -4.07
C PHE A 290 -12.09 -7.90 -4.70
N GLN A 291 -12.86 -7.01 -5.33
CA GLN A 291 -14.08 -7.41 -6.06
C GLN A 291 -13.79 -8.33 -7.24
N SER A 292 -12.67 -8.15 -7.95
CA SER A 292 -12.29 -8.99 -9.09
C SER A 292 -11.83 -10.40 -8.68
N ASN A 293 -11.30 -10.58 -7.46
CA ASN A 293 -10.83 -11.89 -7.00
C ASN A 293 -11.99 -12.84 -6.67
N VAL A 294 -13.10 -12.30 -6.17
CA VAL A 294 -14.30 -13.07 -5.84
C VAL A 294 -14.80 -13.96 -7.01
N PRO A 295 -14.98 -13.45 -8.26
CA PRO A 295 -15.35 -14.26 -9.41
C PRO A 295 -14.22 -15.13 -9.98
N GLN A 296 -12.96 -14.78 -9.76
CA GLN A 296 -11.85 -15.62 -10.23
C GLN A 296 -11.66 -16.86 -9.35
N ALA A 297 -11.76 -16.66 -8.05
CA ALA A 297 -11.70 -17.69 -7.02
C ALA A 297 -12.74 -18.79 -7.19
N SER A 298 -13.95 -18.41 -7.59
CA SER A 298 -15.05 -19.35 -7.85
C SER A 298 -14.82 -20.15 -9.13
N GLN A 299 -14.31 -19.52 -10.20
CA GLN A 299 -14.21 -20.13 -11.53
C GLN A 299 -13.05 -21.13 -11.67
N ASN A 300 -11.89 -20.79 -11.12
CA ASN A 300 -10.66 -21.54 -11.39
C ASN A 300 -10.18 -22.39 -10.21
N GLY A 301 -10.92 -22.39 -9.10
CA GLY A 301 -10.40 -22.84 -7.82
C GLY A 301 -9.29 -21.90 -7.31
N VAL A 302 -8.92 -22.05 -6.05
CA VAL A 302 -7.79 -21.31 -5.49
C VAL A 302 -6.50 -22.05 -5.79
N TRP A 303 -5.51 -21.32 -6.29
CA TRP A 303 -4.13 -21.74 -6.30
C TRP A 303 -3.49 -21.30 -4.99
N ASP A 304 -3.52 -22.15 -3.97
CA ASP A 304 -2.71 -21.93 -2.77
C ASP A 304 -1.53 -22.89 -2.82
N LEU A 305 -0.35 -22.35 -3.20
CA LEU A 305 1.05 -22.81 -3.14
C LEU A 305 1.45 -24.32 -3.18
N ASP A 306 0.52 -25.27 -3.33
CA ASP A 306 0.75 -26.69 -3.65
C ASP A 306 -0.58 -27.52 -3.71
N ARG A 307 -1.75 -26.89 -3.52
CA ARG A 307 -3.04 -27.56 -3.67
C ARG A 307 -4.02 -26.66 -4.40
N THR A 308 -4.67 -27.20 -5.43
CA THR A 308 -5.95 -26.60 -5.79
C THR A 308 -6.95 -26.99 -4.70
N LEU A 309 -7.71 -26.02 -4.21
CA LEU A 309 -8.85 -26.25 -3.30
C LEU A 309 -9.93 -27.17 -3.93
N CYS A 310 -9.71 -27.66 -5.15
CA CYS A 310 -10.62 -28.48 -5.94
C CYS A 310 -10.02 -29.85 -6.35
N ASP A 311 -8.79 -30.21 -5.94
CA ASP A 311 -8.11 -31.45 -6.41
C ASP A 311 -8.51 -32.72 -5.67
N SER A 312 -9.35 -32.65 -4.63
CA SER A 312 -9.83 -33.83 -3.91
C SER A 312 -11.30 -34.13 -4.21
N ASP A 313 -11.64 -35.42 -4.38
CA ASP A 313 -13.00 -35.90 -4.68
C ASP A 313 -14.06 -35.49 -3.63
N THR A 314 -13.65 -35.01 -2.45
CA THR A 314 -14.50 -34.47 -1.39
C THR A 314 -14.62 -32.94 -1.38
N GLU A 315 -13.78 -32.23 -2.16
CA GLU A 315 -13.76 -30.78 -2.31
C GLU A 315 -14.33 -30.28 -3.64
N ALA A 316 -14.52 -31.17 -4.62
CA ALA A 316 -15.21 -30.88 -5.89
C ALA A 316 -16.58 -30.16 -5.67
N GLY A 317 -17.31 -30.52 -4.61
CA GLY A 317 -18.58 -29.88 -4.26
C GLY A 317 -18.45 -28.43 -3.77
N LEU A 318 -17.29 -28.02 -3.26
CA LEU A 318 -17.04 -26.64 -2.81
C LEU A 318 -16.92 -25.70 -4.02
N CYS A 319 -16.15 -26.12 -5.02
CA CYS A 319 -15.94 -25.36 -6.25
C CYS A 319 -17.21 -25.37 -7.13
N GLU A 320 -17.95 -26.50 -7.17
CA GLU A 320 -19.24 -26.57 -7.88
C GLU A 320 -20.30 -25.62 -7.27
N LYS A 321 -20.36 -25.51 -5.92
CA LYS A 321 -21.25 -24.57 -5.24
C LYS A 321 -20.88 -23.10 -5.52
N LEU A 322 -19.59 -22.76 -5.57
CA LEU A 322 -19.14 -21.40 -5.88
C LEU A 322 -19.44 -21.02 -7.34
N CYS A 323 -19.21 -21.93 -8.30
CA CYS A 323 -19.50 -21.72 -9.72
C CYS A 323 -20.98 -21.54 -10.02
N LYS A 324 -21.87 -22.34 -9.41
CA LYS A 324 -23.33 -22.24 -9.61
C LYS A 324 -23.94 -20.95 -9.03
N SER A 325 -23.20 -20.27 -8.16
CA SER A 325 -23.65 -19.12 -7.39
C SER A 325 -23.17 -17.79 -7.97
N GLN A 326 -22.80 -17.74 -9.25
CA GLN A 326 -22.40 -16.50 -9.91
C GLN A 326 -23.17 -16.28 -11.21
N VAL A 327 -23.74 -15.08 -11.34
CA VAL A 327 -24.31 -14.59 -12.60
C VAL A 327 -23.23 -13.73 -13.26
N SER A 328 -22.77 -14.12 -14.43
CA SER A 328 -21.79 -13.38 -15.24
C SER A 328 -22.41 -12.12 -15.86
N GLY A 329 -22.69 -11.12 -15.02
CA GLY A 329 -23.05 -9.77 -15.44
C GLY A 329 -21.81 -8.92 -15.78
N LEU A 330 -20.92 -9.42 -16.63
CA LEU A 330 -19.57 -8.85 -16.85
C LEU A 330 -19.55 -7.46 -17.52
N ASN A 331 -20.70 -6.87 -17.86
CA ASN A 331 -20.76 -5.61 -18.63
C ASN A 331 -21.00 -4.33 -17.82
N LEU A 332 -21.16 -4.37 -16.49
CA LEU A 332 -21.55 -3.15 -15.74
C LEU A 332 -20.84 -2.91 -14.39
N TYR A 333 -20.09 -3.86 -13.83
CA TYR A 333 -19.59 -3.72 -12.45
C TYR A 333 -18.26 -2.98 -12.27
N ILE A 334 -17.45 -2.79 -13.33
CA ILE A 334 -16.23 -1.96 -13.24
C ILE A 334 -16.58 -0.48 -12.90
N LEU A 335 -17.81 -0.05 -13.18
CA LEU A 335 -18.31 1.29 -12.85
C LEU A 335 -18.91 1.42 -11.44
N ALA A 336 -19.11 0.33 -10.69
CA ALA A 336 -19.77 0.39 -9.38
C ALA A 336 -18.88 1.00 -8.27
N ILE A 337 -17.55 0.95 -8.42
CA ILE A 337 -16.60 1.52 -7.44
C ILE A 337 -16.60 3.04 -7.45
N ALA A 338 -17.05 3.68 -8.54
CA ALA A 338 -17.19 5.14 -8.61
C ALA A 338 -18.26 5.71 -7.65
N ARG A 339 -18.96 4.86 -6.88
CA ARG A 339 -20.00 5.26 -5.93
C ARG A 339 -19.89 4.63 -4.55
N ILE A 340 -18.73 4.12 -4.11
CA ILE A 340 -18.51 3.87 -2.68
C ILE A 340 -18.11 5.23 -2.06
N PRO A 341 -19.01 5.91 -1.30
CA PRO A 341 -18.64 7.16 -0.67
C PRO A 341 -17.65 6.87 0.45
N TRP A 342 -16.38 7.17 0.22
CA TRP A 342 -15.43 7.28 1.31
C TRP A 342 -15.89 8.39 2.25
N VAL A 343 -16.11 8.07 3.51
CA VAL A 343 -16.34 9.09 4.53
C VAL A 343 -14.98 9.67 4.90
N ARG A 344 -14.60 10.79 4.28
CA ARG A 344 -13.46 11.60 4.74
C ARG A 344 -13.85 12.18 6.10
N GLN A 345 -13.14 11.80 7.16
CA GLN A 345 -13.26 12.39 8.49
C GLN A 345 -12.04 13.22 8.84
#